data_AF-A0A1W1W4P8-F1
#
_entry.id   AF-A0A1W1W4P8-F1
#
_cell.length_a   1.000
_cell.length_b   1.000
_cell.length_c   1.000
_cell.angle_alpha   90.00
_cell.angle_beta   90.00
_cell.angle_gamma   90.00
#
_symmetry.space_group_name_H-M   'P 1'
#
loop_
_entity.id
_entity.type
_entity.pdbx_description
1 polymer ?
#
loop_
_entity_poly.entity_id
_entity_poly.type
_entity_poly.pdbx_seq_one_letter_code
_entity_poly.pdbx_strand_id
1 'polypeptide(L)'
;MNYADLFLILSLGWAGFQGYRRGFAKLATGLVGYLVGVFISLNLAGPLIRWADDSWKISGKMASWLAPYLPLPRFILDQELSVPVIKQVDAWLSGWPLPPSFKAGLWEAIQQNGGRPVTLGEALARQLALGLLKVLAMVVLFYISLWILRRLSLWLTHSWGWAPWGLSCRLLGLALGLASQAIYLSLVLGILELGIEKGWFLKFPFLLPVARELSASRLTPPLLDLFSWLRGLVNI
;
A
#
# COMPACT_ATOMS: atom_id res chain seq x y z
N MET A 1 28.69 13.09 -12.90
CA MET A 1 27.42 12.33 -12.95
C MET A 1 27.49 11.34 -11.82
N ASN A 2 26.55 11.42 -10.87
CA ASN A 2 26.67 10.64 -9.64
C ASN A 2 26.17 9.19 -9.83
N TYR A 3 26.47 8.27 -8.91
CA TYR A 3 25.97 6.88 -8.97
C TYR A 3 24.43 6.84 -8.96
N ALA A 4 23.80 7.74 -8.20
CA ALA A 4 22.35 7.92 -8.20
C ALA A 4 21.81 8.34 -9.59
N ASP A 5 22.44 9.32 -10.26
CA ASP A 5 22.03 9.74 -11.61
C ASP A 5 22.11 8.55 -12.59
N LEU A 6 23.22 7.80 -12.56
CA LEU A 6 23.43 6.65 -13.42
C LEU A 6 22.35 5.58 -13.19
N PHE A 7 22.04 5.27 -11.93
CA PHE A 7 20.99 4.33 -11.58
C PHE A 7 19.62 4.78 -12.09
N LEU A 8 19.26 6.06 -11.91
CA LEU A 8 17.99 6.62 -12.38
C LEU A 8 17.87 6.56 -13.91
N ILE A 9 18.94 6.93 -14.64
CA ILE A 9 18.97 6.86 -16.11
C ILE A 9 18.84 5.42 -16.60
N LEU A 10 19.59 4.49 -16.01
CA LEU A 10 19.52 3.07 -16.37
C LEU A 10 18.13 2.49 -16.09
N SER A 11 17.52 2.88 -14.97
CA SER A 11 16.17 2.47 -14.59
C SER A 11 15.12 2.98 -15.59
N LEU A 12 15.18 4.26 -15.96
CA LEU A 12 14.32 4.87 -16.97
C LEU A 12 14.53 4.22 -18.34
N GLY A 13 15.79 4.09 -18.79
CA GLY A 13 16.12 3.45 -20.07
C GLY A 13 15.63 2.01 -20.15
N TRP A 14 15.79 1.23 -19.07
CA TRP A 14 15.28 -0.13 -18.98
C TRP A 14 13.75 -0.18 -19.10
N ALA A 15 13.04 0.69 -18.37
CA ALA A 15 11.59 0.74 -18.43
C ALA A 15 11.07 1.21 -19.79
N GLY A 16 11.72 2.21 -20.41
CA GLY A 16 11.43 2.65 -21.77
C GLY A 16 11.62 1.53 -22.79
N PHE A 17 12.72 0.76 -22.69
CA PHE A 17 12.98 -0.38 -23.56
C PHE A 17 11.96 -1.52 -23.35
N GLN A 18 11.62 -1.84 -22.10
CA GLN A 18 10.57 -2.82 -21.79
C GLN A 18 9.20 -2.36 -22.33
N GLY A 19 8.90 -1.06 -22.23
CA GLY A 19 7.68 -0.48 -22.77
C GLY A 19 7.63 -0.53 -24.29
N TYR A 20 8.74 -0.24 -24.96
CA TYR A 20 8.89 -0.40 -26.40
C TYR A 20 8.65 -1.86 -26.83
N ARG A 21 9.27 -2.83 -26.14
CA ARG A 21 9.12 -4.26 -26.46
C ARG A 21 7.71 -4.79 -26.24
N ARG A 22 7.03 -4.32 -25.19
CA ARG A 22 5.67 -4.77 -24.83
C ARG A 22 4.59 -4.08 -25.67
N GLY A 23 4.86 -2.86 -26.15
CA GLY A 23 3.89 -2.02 -26.84
C GLY A 23 2.88 -1.36 -25.90
N PHE A 24 2.27 -0.27 -26.38
CA PHE A 24 1.31 0.54 -25.65
C PHE A 24 0.10 -0.28 -25.18
N ALA A 25 -0.51 -1.07 -26.06
CA ALA A 25 -1.74 -1.81 -25.74
C ALA A 25 -1.55 -2.73 -24.52
N LYS A 26 -0.42 -3.44 -24.45
CA LYS A 26 -0.12 -4.35 -23.34
C LYS A 26 0.18 -3.62 -22.03
N LEU A 27 0.85 -2.46 -22.10
CA LEU A 27 1.09 -1.63 -20.93
C LEU A 27 -0.20 -0.98 -20.43
N ALA A 28 -1.02 -0.45 -21.34
CA ALA A 28 -2.29 0.17 -21.03
C ALA A 28 -3.26 -0.83 -20.39
N THR A 29 -3.42 -2.04 -20.96
CA THR A 29 -4.25 -3.08 -20.33
C THR A 29 -3.70 -3.52 -18.98
N GLY A 30 -2.37 -3.54 -18.81
CA GLY A 30 -1.73 -3.76 -17.51
C GLY A 30 -2.09 -2.70 -16.49
N LEU A 31 -1.97 -1.41 -16.84
CA LEU A 31 -2.28 -0.27 -15.98
C LEU A 31 -3.76 -0.23 -15.61
N VAL A 32 -4.65 -0.37 -16.59
CA VAL A 32 -6.10 -0.47 -16.35
C VAL A 32 -6.39 -1.68 -15.46
N GLY A 33 -5.71 -2.80 -15.69
CA GLY A 33 -5.83 -3.99 -14.85
C GLY A 33 -5.43 -3.74 -13.40
N TYR A 34 -4.36 -2.98 -13.16
CA TYR A 34 -3.96 -2.57 -11.81
C TYR A 34 -5.00 -1.66 -11.16
N LEU A 35 -5.51 -0.64 -11.87
CA LEU A 35 -6.54 0.25 -11.35
C LEU A 35 -7.82 -0.50 -10.97
N VAL A 36 -8.30 -1.37 -11.88
CA VAL A 36 -9.47 -2.21 -11.63
C VAL A 36 -9.21 -3.18 -10.47
N GLY A 37 -8.03 -3.79 -10.41
CA GLY A 37 -7.64 -4.69 -9.32
C GLY A 37 -7.63 -3.97 -7.96
N VAL A 38 -7.04 -2.77 -7.87
CA VAL A 38 -7.06 -1.94 -6.66
C VAL A 38 -8.49 -1.62 -6.28
N PHE A 39 -9.29 -1.13 -7.24
CA PHE A 39 -10.68 -0.77 -7.01
C PHE A 39 -11.52 -1.94 -6.47
N ILE A 40 -11.42 -3.12 -7.09
CA ILE A 40 -12.10 -4.33 -6.63
C ILE A 40 -11.63 -4.69 -5.22
N SER A 41 -10.32 -4.70 -4.99
CA SER A 41 -9.76 -5.11 -3.70
C SER A 41 -10.19 -4.19 -2.55
N LEU A 42 -10.23 -2.87 -2.77
CA LEU A 42 -10.64 -1.90 -1.76
C LEU A 42 -12.12 -2.02 -1.39
N ASN A 43 -12.98 -2.25 -2.38
CA ASN A 43 -14.43 -2.34 -2.18
C ASN A 43 -14.87 -3.70 -1.64
N LEU A 44 -14.26 -4.81 -2.10
CA LEU A 44 -14.70 -6.16 -1.74
C LEU A 44 -13.97 -6.77 -0.53
N ALA A 45 -12.78 -6.30 -0.15
CA ALA A 45 -12.04 -6.91 0.97
C ALA A 45 -12.80 -6.83 2.30
N GLY A 46 -13.47 -5.70 2.58
CA GLY A 46 -14.26 -5.53 3.80
C GLY A 46 -15.44 -6.50 3.90
N PRO A 47 -16.37 -6.49 2.93
CA PRO A 47 -17.48 -7.44 2.89
C PRO A 47 -17.04 -8.90 2.91
N LEU A 48 -15.98 -9.25 2.16
CA LEU A 48 -15.46 -10.62 2.10
C LEU A 48 -14.95 -11.09 3.46
N ILE A 49 -14.21 -10.24 4.18
CA ILE A 49 -13.70 -10.59 5.51
C ILE A 49 -14.83 -10.71 6.54
N ARG A 50 -15.85 -9.85 6.48
CA ARG A 50 -17.02 -9.98 7.37
C ARG A 50 -17.72 -11.32 7.13
N TRP A 51 -18.01 -11.65 5.88
CA TRP A 51 -18.61 -12.93 5.51
C TRP A 51 -17.75 -14.14 5.94
N ALA A 52 -16.43 -14.06 5.75
CA ALA A 52 -15.50 -15.10 6.17
C ALA A 52 -15.42 -15.24 7.70
N ASP A 53 -15.46 -14.12 8.43
CA ASP A 53 -15.45 -14.14 9.89
C ASP A 53 -16.76 -14.69 10.47
N ASP A 54 -17.90 -14.33 9.89
CA ASP A 54 -19.21 -14.84 10.31
C ASP A 54 -19.31 -16.36 10.11
N SER A 55 -18.72 -16.87 9.02
CA SER A 55 -18.77 -18.29 8.66
C SER A 55 -17.79 -19.15 9.45
N TRP A 56 -16.56 -18.67 9.68
CA TRP A 56 -15.46 -19.50 10.20
C TRP A 56 -14.82 -18.98 11.50
N LYS A 57 -15.26 -17.82 11.99
CA LYS A 57 -14.72 -17.15 13.20
C LYS A 57 -13.21 -17.00 13.16
N ILE A 58 -12.66 -16.67 11.98
CA ILE A 58 -11.20 -16.60 11.74
C ILE A 58 -10.58 -15.49 12.59
N SER A 59 -11.27 -14.36 12.76
CA SER A 59 -10.76 -13.25 13.57
C SER A 59 -10.56 -13.67 15.02
N GLY A 60 -11.46 -14.48 15.58
CA GLY A 60 -11.34 -14.99 16.96
C GLY A 60 -10.12 -15.89 17.14
N LYS A 61 -9.91 -16.85 16.22
CA LYS A 61 -8.72 -17.73 16.26
C LYS A 61 -7.42 -16.96 16.08
N MET A 62 -7.41 -15.96 15.20
CA MET A 62 -6.22 -15.16 14.96
C MET A 62 -5.96 -14.16 16.09
N ALA A 63 -7.02 -13.63 16.72
CA ALA A 63 -6.93 -12.76 17.90
C ALA A 63 -6.33 -13.50 19.09
N SER A 64 -6.78 -14.72 19.39
CA SER A 64 -6.21 -15.52 20.49
C SER A 64 -4.75 -15.86 20.24
N TRP A 65 -4.36 -16.09 18.99
CA TRP A 65 -2.96 -16.27 18.59
C TRP A 65 -2.14 -14.97 18.68
N LEU A 66 -2.72 -13.80 18.35
CA LEU A 66 -2.05 -12.49 18.41
C LEU A 66 -1.91 -11.94 19.83
N ALA A 67 -2.86 -12.23 20.72
CA ALA A 67 -2.93 -11.68 22.07
C ALA A 67 -1.60 -11.75 22.86
N PRO A 68 -0.85 -12.87 22.89
CA PRO A 68 0.41 -12.94 23.64
C PRO A 68 1.56 -12.12 23.02
N TYR A 69 1.45 -11.70 21.76
CA TYR A 69 2.48 -10.92 21.06
C TYR A 69 2.23 -9.41 21.12
N LEU A 70 1.11 -8.97 21.71
CA LEU A 70 0.84 -7.55 21.86
C LEU A 70 1.84 -6.93 22.85
N PRO A 71 2.51 -5.82 22.49
CA PRO A 71 3.45 -5.12 23.36
C PRO A 71 2.71 -4.27 24.41
N LEU A 72 1.74 -4.87 25.08
CA LEU A 72 0.90 -4.23 26.08
C LEU A 72 1.11 -4.92 27.43
N PRO A 73 1.20 -4.16 28.53
CA PRO A 73 1.28 -4.74 29.86
C PRO A 73 0.05 -5.63 30.15
N ARG A 74 0.27 -6.82 30.71
CA ARG A 74 -0.80 -7.78 31.02
C ARG A 74 -1.92 -7.19 31.87
N PHE A 75 -1.57 -6.32 32.83
CA PHE A 75 -2.55 -5.65 33.68
C PHE A 75 -3.52 -4.73 32.91
N ILE A 76 -3.19 -4.28 31.70
CA ILE A 76 -4.09 -3.50 30.83
C ILE A 76 -4.90 -4.45 29.95
N LEU A 77 -4.28 -5.53 29.46
CA LEU A 77 -4.92 -6.52 28.60
C LEU A 77 -6.06 -7.25 29.31
N ASP A 78 -5.91 -7.53 30.61
CA ASP A 78 -6.87 -8.29 31.41
C ASP A 78 -8.00 -7.41 32.01
N GLN A 79 -7.94 -6.08 31.85
CA GLN A 79 -9.01 -5.20 32.33
C GLN A 79 -10.27 -5.35 31.48
N GLU A 80 -11.40 -5.52 32.16
CA GLU A 80 -12.71 -5.45 31.54
C GLU A 80 -12.94 -4.06 30.95
N LEU A 81 -13.55 -4.02 29.76
CA LEU A 81 -13.89 -2.79 29.07
C LEU A 81 -14.84 -1.95 29.94
N SER A 82 -14.34 -0.88 30.54
CA SER A 82 -15.13 0.05 31.34
C SER A 82 -14.88 1.49 30.90
N VAL A 83 -15.88 2.36 31.10
CA VAL A 83 -15.80 3.79 30.75
C VAL A 83 -14.52 4.49 31.23
N PRO A 84 -13.99 4.26 32.46
CA PRO A 84 -12.73 4.86 32.88
C PRO A 84 -11.51 4.32 32.10
N VAL A 85 -11.48 3.03 31.75
CA VAL A 85 -10.41 2.42 30.95
C VAL A 85 -10.36 3.02 29.54
N ILE A 86 -11.54 3.28 28.95
CA ILE A 86 -11.66 3.92 27.63
C ILE A 86 -10.95 5.29 27.61
N LYS A 87 -11.10 6.10 28.67
CA LYS A 87 -10.42 7.42 28.77
C LYS A 87 -8.90 7.29 28.91
N GLN A 88 -8.42 6.26 29.61
CA GLN A 88 -6.98 5.99 29.73
C GLN A 88 -6.38 5.53 28.39
N VAL A 89 -7.12 4.70 27.65
CA VAL A 89 -6.73 4.22 26.33
C VAL A 89 -6.64 5.37 25.32
N ASP A 90 -7.55 6.34 25.37
CA ASP A 90 -7.49 7.52 24.50
C ASP A 90 -6.24 8.38 24.76
N ALA A 91 -5.93 8.66 26.03
CA ALA A 91 -4.70 9.36 26.40
C ALA A 91 -3.44 8.62 25.91
N TRP A 92 -3.44 7.29 25.98
CA TRP A 92 -2.31 6.47 25.52
C TRP A 92 -2.21 6.40 23.99
N LEU A 93 -3.33 6.24 23.28
CA LEU A 93 -3.43 6.25 21.82
C LEU A 93 -3.04 7.61 21.23
N SER A 94 -3.28 8.71 21.94
CA SER A 94 -2.89 10.04 21.50
C SER A 94 -1.37 10.15 21.30
N GLY A 95 -0.57 9.50 22.17
CA GLY A 95 0.89 9.46 22.09
C GLY A 95 1.44 8.49 21.03
N TRP A 96 0.62 7.59 20.48
CA TRP A 96 1.05 6.68 19.43
C TRP A 96 0.94 7.33 18.04
N PRO A 97 1.95 7.15 17.16
CA PRO A 97 1.95 7.66 15.78
C PRO A 97 1.10 6.77 14.85
N LEU A 98 -0.11 6.41 15.30
CA LEU A 98 -1.07 5.65 14.50
C LEU A 98 -1.84 6.59 13.55
N PRO A 99 -2.16 6.15 12.32
CA PRO A 99 -3.02 6.90 11.42
C PRO A 99 -4.40 7.19 12.05
N PRO A 100 -5.02 8.36 11.77
CA PRO A 100 -6.32 8.72 12.34
C PRO A 100 -7.42 7.70 12.06
N SER A 101 -7.40 7.07 10.89
CA SER A 101 -8.34 6.02 10.49
C SER A 101 -8.26 4.77 11.38
N PHE A 102 -7.07 4.42 11.87
CA PHE A 102 -6.88 3.33 12.82
C PHE A 102 -7.44 3.69 14.20
N LYS A 103 -7.21 4.93 14.67
CA LYS A 103 -7.77 5.42 15.94
C LYS A 103 -9.30 5.42 15.90
N ALA A 104 -9.89 5.91 14.81
CA ALA A 104 -11.33 5.89 14.60
C ALA A 104 -11.90 4.46 14.58
N GLY A 105 -11.27 3.53 13.85
CA GLY A 105 -11.72 2.14 13.79
C GLY A 105 -11.58 1.41 15.14
N LEU A 106 -10.55 1.72 15.93
CA LEU A 106 -10.41 1.22 17.30
C LEU A 106 -11.53 1.74 18.21
N TRP A 107 -11.82 3.03 18.12
CA TRP A 107 -12.87 3.66 18.90
C TRP A 107 -14.25 3.07 18.57
N GLU A 108 -14.54 2.89 17.29
CA GLU A 108 -15.78 2.27 16.82
C GLU A 108 -15.89 0.82 17.33
N ALA A 109 -14.80 0.04 17.29
CA ALA A 109 -14.78 -1.33 17.80
C ALA A 109 -14.98 -1.39 19.33
N ILE A 110 -14.43 -0.43 20.08
CA ILE A 110 -14.62 -0.32 21.54
C ILE A 110 -16.10 0.01 21.84
N GLN A 111 -16.69 0.96 21.12
CA GLN A 111 -18.10 1.33 21.30
C GLN A 111 -19.05 0.19 20.96
N GLN A 112 -18.81 -0.54 19.85
CA GLN A 112 -19.63 -1.68 19.45
C GLN A 112 -19.57 -2.85 20.43
N ASN A 113 -18.47 -3.00 21.19
CA ASN A 113 -18.29 -4.07 22.17
C ASN A 113 -18.56 -3.66 23.62
N GLY A 114 -18.84 -2.37 23.90
CA GLY A 114 -18.97 -1.78 25.24
C GLY A 114 -20.13 -2.27 26.13
N GLY A 115 -20.81 -3.35 25.75
CA GLY A 115 -21.84 -4.02 26.56
C GLY A 115 -21.59 -5.52 26.79
N ARG A 116 -20.44 -6.05 26.35
CA ARG A 116 -20.05 -7.45 26.56
C ARG A 116 -18.86 -7.52 27.51
N PRO A 117 -18.76 -8.57 28.37
CA PRO A 117 -17.60 -8.81 29.20
C PRO A 117 -16.44 -9.30 28.33
N VAL A 118 -15.82 -8.39 27.58
CA VAL A 118 -14.65 -8.64 26.74
C VAL A 118 -13.50 -7.82 27.30
N THR A 119 -12.33 -8.43 27.42
CA THR A 119 -11.14 -7.71 27.90
C THR A 119 -10.64 -6.75 26.82
N LEU A 120 -10.00 -5.66 27.24
CA LEU A 120 -9.42 -4.69 26.31
C LEU A 120 -8.42 -5.35 25.36
N GLY A 121 -7.63 -6.31 25.86
CA GLY A 121 -6.68 -7.06 25.08
C GLY A 121 -7.31 -7.88 23.96
N GLU A 122 -8.43 -8.55 24.24
CA GLU A 122 -9.15 -9.34 23.25
C GLU A 122 -9.79 -8.45 22.18
N ALA A 123 -10.38 -7.31 22.57
CA ALA A 123 -10.94 -6.34 21.62
C ALA A 123 -9.86 -5.77 20.68
N LEU A 124 -8.69 -5.40 21.23
CA LEU A 124 -7.54 -4.91 20.45
C LEU A 124 -6.97 -5.99 19.53
N ALA A 125 -6.75 -7.19 20.05
CA ALA A 125 -6.25 -8.32 19.28
C ALA A 125 -7.19 -8.65 18.11
N ARG A 126 -8.51 -8.60 18.35
CA ARG A 126 -9.52 -8.85 17.31
C ARG A 126 -9.53 -7.76 16.23
N GLN A 127 -9.42 -6.49 16.61
CA GLN A 127 -9.36 -5.40 15.64
C GLN A 127 -8.10 -5.49 14.78
N LEU A 128 -6.95 -5.80 15.39
CA LEU A 128 -5.70 -6.03 14.66
C LEU A 128 -5.79 -7.25 13.75
N ALA A 129 -6.39 -8.34 14.22
CA ALA A 129 -6.62 -9.53 13.41
C ALA A 129 -7.51 -9.22 12.20
N LEU A 130 -8.63 -8.50 12.38
CA LEU A 130 -9.50 -8.07 11.28
C LEU A 130 -8.78 -7.14 10.30
N GLY A 131 -7.98 -6.20 10.81
CA GLY A 131 -7.16 -5.33 9.96
C GLY A 131 -6.17 -6.12 9.11
N LEU A 132 -5.47 -7.08 9.72
CA LEU A 132 -4.52 -7.95 9.04
C LEU A 132 -5.20 -8.84 7.99
N LEU A 133 -6.34 -9.44 8.34
CA LEU A 133 -7.17 -10.22 7.41
C LEU A 133 -7.66 -9.36 6.25
N LYS A 134 -8.09 -8.12 6.51
CA LYS A 134 -8.53 -7.20 5.46
C LYS A 134 -7.39 -6.87 4.49
N VAL A 135 -6.19 -6.58 5.00
CA VAL A 135 -5.01 -6.36 4.15
C VAL A 135 -4.68 -7.60 3.34
N LEU A 136 -4.69 -8.79 3.96
CA LEU A 136 -4.44 -10.05 3.28
C LEU A 136 -5.48 -10.32 2.18
N ALA A 137 -6.77 -10.14 2.47
CA ALA A 137 -7.85 -10.26 1.50
C ALA A 137 -7.72 -9.26 0.37
N MET A 138 -7.31 -8.02 0.66
CA MET A 138 -7.07 -7.00 -0.36
C MET A 138 -5.96 -7.46 -1.32
N VAL A 139 -4.84 -7.98 -0.79
CA VAL A 139 -3.74 -8.53 -1.59
C VAL A 139 -4.21 -9.71 -2.44
N VAL A 140 -4.91 -10.68 -1.83
CA VAL A 140 -5.43 -11.86 -2.53
C VAL A 140 -6.40 -11.47 -3.64
N LEU A 141 -7.38 -10.61 -3.35
CA LEU A 141 -8.35 -10.11 -4.34
C LEU A 141 -7.65 -9.37 -5.47
N PHE A 142 -6.70 -8.49 -5.16
CA PHE A 142 -5.93 -7.76 -6.17
C PHE A 142 -5.22 -8.71 -7.14
N TYR A 143 -4.52 -9.73 -6.63
CA TYR A 143 -3.83 -10.71 -7.46
C TYR A 143 -4.79 -11.59 -8.27
N ILE A 144 -5.90 -12.02 -7.67
CA ILE A 144 -6.94 -12.78 -8.39
C ILE A 144 -7.54 -11.94 -9.51
N SER A 145 -7.92 -10.68 -9.24
CA SER A 145 -8.45 -9.76 -10.24
C SER A 145 -7.44 -9.53 -11.37
N LEU A 146 -6.16 -9.30 -11.05
CA LEU A 146 -5.11 -9.17 -12.06
C LEU A 146 -4.94 -10.44 -12.89
N TRP A 147 -5.00 -11.61 -12.26
CA TRP A 147 -4.89 -12.89 -12.97
C TRP A 147 -6.05 -13.07 -13.95
N ILE A 148 -7.29 -12.79 -13.52
CA ILE A 148 -8.49 -12.84 -14.36
C ILE A 148 -8.37 -11.84 -15.52
N LEU A 149 -8.03 -10.58 -15.25
CA LEU A 149 -7.91 -9.53 -16.27
C LEU A 149 -6.82 -9.84 -17.29
N ARG A 150 -5.67 -10.36 -16.85
CA ARG A 150 -4.60 -10.82 -17.76
C ARG A 150 -5.10 -11.97 -18.62
N ARG A 151 -5.80 -12.94 -18.06
CA ARG A 151 -6.35 -14.07 -18.81
C ARG A 151 -7.38 -13.60 -19.85
N LEU A 152 -8.29 -12.72 -19.47
CA LEU A 152 -9.26 -12.09 -20.38
C LEU A 152 -8.58 -11.32 -21.50
N SER A 153 -7.54 -10.53 -21.17
CA SER A 153 -6.81 -9.75 -22.17
C SER A 153 -6.15 -10.64 -23.22
N LEU A 154 -5.59 -11.79 -22.83
CA LEU A 154 -4.99 -12.75 -23.76
C LEU A 154 -6.05 -13.32 -24.72
N TRP A 155 -7.22 -13.67 -24.20
CA TRP A 155 -8.34 -14.17 -25.01
C TRP A 155 -8.80 -13.12 -26.02
N LEU A 156 -8.96 -11.87 -25.59
CA LEU A 156 -9.33 -10.74 -26.45
C LEU A 156 -8.29 -10.48 -27.55
N THR A 157 -7.00 -10.50 -27.20
CA THR A 157 -5.92 -10.24 -28.16
C THR A 157 -5.72 -11.36 -29.17
N HIS A 158 -6.04 -12.61 -28.83
CA HIS A 158 -5.93 -13.73 -29.77
C HIS A 158 -6.92 -13.58 -30.94
N SER A 159 -8.10 -13.01 -30.68
CA SER A 159 -9.13 -12.80 -31.70
C SER A 159 -8.85 -11.64 -32.66
N TRP A 160 -7.93 -10.73 -32.35
CA TRP A 160 -7.67 -9.49 -33.10
C TRP A 160 -6.31 -9.50 -33.82
N GLY A 161 -5.97 -10.64 -34.44
CA GLY A 161 -4.64 -10.97 -34.92
C GLY A 161 -4.00 -10.11 -36.02
N TRP A 162 -4.56 -8.98 -36.46
CA TRP A 162 -4.04 -8.21 -37.59
C TRP A 162 -4.09 -6.71 -37.31
N ALA A 163 -3.01 -6.15 -36.72
CA ALA A 163 -2.88 -4.70 -36.54
C ALA A 163 -1.57 -4.18 -37.18
N PRO A 164 -1.63 -3.46 -38.32
CA PRO A 164 -0.46 -2.81 -38.96
C PRO A 164 0.12 -1.62 -38.17
N TRP A 165 -0.37 -1.37 -36.95
CA TRP A 165 0.01 -0.26 -36.06
C TRP A 165 1.28 -0.50 -35.22
N GLY A 166 2.15 -1.41 -35.65
CA GLY A 166 3.25 -1.93 -34.84
C GLY A 166 4.22 -0.86 -34.32
N LEU A 167 4.64 0.10 -35.15
CA LEU A 167 5.64 1.09 -34.76
C LEU A 167 5.07 2.17 -33.84
N SER A 168 3.91 2.75 -34.16
CA SER A 168 3.22 3.73 -33.31
C SER A 168 2.88 3.15 -31.94
N CYS A 169 2.42 1.89 -31.89
CA CYS A 169 2.15 1.19 -30.64
C CYS A 169 3.43 1.00 -29.79
N ARG A 170 4.58 0.74 -30.42
CA ARG A 170 5.86 0.60 -29.70
C ARG A 170 6.39 1.94 -29.18
N LEU A 171 6.29 3.02 -29.95
CA LEU A 171 6.69 4.36 -29.51
C LEU A 171 5.82 4.85 -28.35
N LEU A 172 4.51 4.67 -28.44
CA LEU A 172 3.60 4.96 -27.31
C LEU A 172 3.91 4.07 -26.11
N GLY A 173 4.30 2.80 -26.34
CA GLY A 173 4.75 1.90 -25.29
C GLY A 173 6.02 2.38 -24.60
N LEU A 174 6.98 2.91 -25.35
CA LEU A 174 8.20 3.52 -24.82
C LEU A 174 7.86 4.73 -23.94
N ALA A 175 7.04 5.66 -24.45
CA ALA A 175 6.63 6.86 -23.73
C ALA A 175 5.91 6.49 -22.41
N LEU A 176 4.97 5.54 -22.47
CA LEU A 176 4.24 5.06 -21.30
C LEU A 176 5.16 4.32 -20.30
N GLY A 177 6.14 3.55 -20.80
CA GLY A 177 7.16 2.90 -19.99
C GLY A 177 8.03 3.91 -19.23
N LEU A 178 8.48 4.97 -19.91
CA LEU A 178 9.23 6.06 -19.29
C LEU A 178 8.39 6.81 -18.26
N ALA A 179 7.16 7.20 -18.62
CA ALA A 179 6.27 7.94 -17.74
C ALA A 179 5.92 7.14 -16.47
N SER A 180 5.56 5.86 -16.63
CA SER A 180 5.26 4.99 -15.48
C SER A 180 6.46 4.79 -14.55
N GLN A 181 7.66 4.63 -15.12
CA GLN A 181 8.87 4.52 -14.31
C GLN A 181 9.24 5.84 -13.63
N ALA A 182 9.08 6.98 -14.30
CA ALA A 182 9.28 8.29 -13.71
C ALA A 182 8.35 8.53 -12.51
N ILE A 183 7.06 8.14 -12.63
CA ILE A 183 6.09 8.18 -11.53
C ILE A 183 6.50 7.24 -10.40
N TYR A 184 6.96 6.03 -10.70
CA TYR A 184 7.43 5.10 -9.67
C TYR A 184 8.66 5.64 -8.92
N LEU A 185 9.65 6.15 -9.66
CA LEU A 185 10.85 6.73 -9.09
C LEU A 185 10.53 8.00 -8.28
N SER A 186 9.61 8.86 -8.75
CA SER A 186 9.18 10.03 -7.98
C SER A 186 8.51 9.64 -6.66
N LEU A 187 7.62 8.65 -6.66
CA LEU A 187 7.01 8.12 -5.44
C LEU A 187 8.06 7.57 -4.47
N VAL A 188 9.01 6.77 -4.96
CA VAL A 188 10.09 6.21 -4.12
C VAL A 188 10.94 7.34 -3.52
N LEU A 189 11.39 8.30 -4.34
CA LEU A 189 12.19 9.43 -3.88
C LEU A 189 11.42 10.32 -2.89
N GLY A 190 10.14 10.59 -3.14
CA GLY A 190 9.30 11.36 -2.23
C GLY A 190 9.07 10.67 -0.89
N ILE A 191 8.88 9.34 -0.87
CA ILE A 191 8.80 8.58 0.38
C ILE A 191 10.14 8.63 1.13
N LEU A 192 11.27 8.53 0.42
CA LEU A 192 12.60 8.66 1.03
C LEU A 192 12.80 10.05 1.62
N GLU A 193 12.43 11.12 0.91
CA GLU A 193 12.51 12.51 1.39
C GLU A 193 11.66 12.71 2.66
N LEU A 194 10.41 12.26 2.66
CA LEU A 194 9.55 12.30 3.86
C LEU A 194 10.15 11.52 5.04
N GLY A 195 10.85 10.42 4.76
CA GLY A 195 11.57 9.65 5.77
C GLY A 195 12.79 10.39 6.33
N ILE A 196 13.49 11.15 5.48
CA ILE A 196 14.63 11.99 5.88
C ILE A 196 14.13 13.14 6.76
N GLU A 197 13.07 13.85 6.35
CA GLU A 197 12.45 14.93 7.12
C GLU A 197 12.00 14.48 8.52
N LYS A 198 11.46 13.26 8.62
CA LYS A 198 11.04 12.66 9.89
C LYS A 198 12.17 12.04 10.72
N GLY A 199 13.41 12.16 10.26
CA GLY A 199 14.59 11.63 10.96
C GLY A 199 14.65 10.10 11.02
N TRP A 200 13.89 9.37 10.18
CA TRP A 200 13.94 7.90 10.16
C TRP A 200 15.32 7.39 9.75
N PHE A 201 15.99 8.13 8.86
CA PHE A 201 17.32 7.80 8.36
C PHE A 201 18.41 7.90 9.44
N LEU A 202 18.23 8.77 10.44
CA LEU A 202 19.16 8.87 11.56
C LEU A 202 19.20 7.61 12.42
N LYS A 203 18.13 6.79 12.37
CA LYS A 203 18.07 5.50 13.07
C LYS A 203 18.82 4.39 12.32
N PHE A 204 19.16 4.59 11.05
CA PHE A 204 19.76 3.58 10.18
C PHE A 204 21.00 4.14 9.45
N PRO A 205 22.21 4.02 10.05
CA PRO A 205 23.43 4.66 9.54
C PRO A 205 23.81 4.23 8.12
N PHE A 206 23.40 3.03 7.68
CA PHE A 206 23.65 2.55 6.31
C PHE A 206 22.88 3.32 5.22
N LEU A 207 21.86 4.11 5.57
CA LEU A 207 21.11 4.92 4.61
C LEU A 207 21.73 6.30 4.38
N LEU A 208 22.67 6.75 5.23
CA LEU A 208 23.31 8.05 5.11
C LEU A 208 24.07 8.24 3.78
N PRO A 209 24.83 7.25 3.27
CA PRO A 209 25.45 7.36 1.95
C PRO A 209 24.41 7.55 0.84
N VAL A 210 23.30 6.81 0.89
CA VAL A 210 22.22 6.90 -0.11
C VAL A 210 21.59 8.30 -0.11
N ALA A 211 21.30 8.86 1.07
CA ALA A 211 20.76 10.21 1.18
C ALA A 211 21.72 11.27 0.59
N ARG A 212 23.02 11.13 0.86
CA ARG A 212 24.05 12.02 0.30
C ARG A 212 24.10 11.92 -1.22
N GLU A 213 24.11 10.70 -1.76
CA GLU A 213 24.14 10.42 -3.19
C GLU A 213 22.89 10.97 -3.92
N LEU A 214 21.72 10.84 -3.30
CA LEU A 214 20.45 11.36 -3.82
C LEU A 214 20.40 12.89 -3.80
N SER A 215 20.94 13.53 -2.76
CA SER A 215 21.00 14.99 -2.65
C SER A 215 21.94 15.64 -3.68
N ALA A 216 22.98 14.91 -4.10
CA ALA A 216 23.91 15.35 -5.13
C ALA A 216 23.46 15.04 -6.57
N SER A 217 22.38 14.28 -6.75
CA SER A 217 21.86 13.87 -8.06
C SER A 217 21.10 15.01 -8.75
N ARG A 218 21.36 15.19 -10.05
CA ARG A 218 20.69 16.21 -10.89
C ARG A 218 19.29 15.79 -11.32
N LEU A 219 19.01 14.49 -11.30
CA LEU A 219 17.70 13.94 -11.67
C LEU A 219 16.73 13.85 -10.49
N THR A 220 17.23 14.02 -9.25
CA THR A 220 16.38 13.98 -8.06
C THR A 220 15.38 15.14 -8.02
N PRO A 221 15.77 16.42 -8.22
CA PRO A 221 14.83 17.55 -8.14
C PRO A 221 13.61 17.42 -9.06
N PRO A 222 13.74 17.16 -10.39
CA PRO A 222 12.55 17.05 -11.25
C PRO A 222 11.65 15.85 -10.91
N LEU A 223 12.21 14.78 -10.34
CA LEU A 223 11.41 13.66 -9.84
C LEU A 223 10.68 14.01 -8.55
N LEU A 224 11.29 14.80 -7.65
CA LEU A 224 10.62 15.31 -6.45
C LEU A 224 9.54 16.34 -6.79
N ASP A 225 9.76 17.18 -7.80
CA ASP A 225 8.74 18.09 -8.33
C ASP A 225 7.53 17.31 -8.90
N LEU A 226 7.79 16.21 -9.59
CA LEU A 226 6.72 15.31 -10.04
C LEU A 226 5.98 14.67 -8.85
N PHE A 227 6.69 14.29 -7.78
CA PHE A 227 6.06 13.75 -6.57
C PHE A 227 5.19 14.79 -5.86
N SER A 228 5.67 16.03 -5.70
CA SER A 228 4.91 17.11 -5.07
C SER A 228 3.65 17.44 -5.88
N TRP A 229 3.75 17.46 -7.21
CA TRP A 229 2.60 17.58 -8.10
C TRP A 229 1.60 16.43 -7.93
N LEU A 230 2.06 15.17 -7.92
CA LEU A 230 1.22 13.99 -7.69
C LEU A 230 0.51 14.04 -6.33
N ARG A 231 1.22 14.50 -5.28
CA ARG A 231 0.66 14.70 -3.95
C ARG A 231 -0.41 15.80 -3.94
N GLY A 232 -0.20 16.87 -4.71
CA GLY A 232 -1.18 17.93 -4.91
C GLY A 232 -2.50 17.40 -5.48
N LEU A 233 -2.44 16.46 -6.43
CA LEU A 233 -3.65 15.85 -7.02
C LEU A 233 -4.46 14.99 -6.05
N VAL A 234 -3.82 14.40 -5.04
CA VAL A 234 -4.50 13.52 -4.06
C VAL A 234 -5.18 14.33 -2.94
N ASN A 235 -4.74 15.57 -2.71
CA ASN A 235 -5.28 16.44 -1.66
C ASN A 235 -6.42 17.36 -2.14
N ILE A 236 -6.90 17.16 -3.38
CA ILE A 236 -8.09 17.82 -3.96
C ILE A 236 -9.28 16.86 -3.83
#